data_AF-A0A091CFD9-F1
#
_entry.id   AF-A0A091CFD9-F1
#
_cell.length_a   1.000
_cell.length_b   1.000
_cell.length_c   1.000
_cell.angle_alpha   90.00
_cell.angle_beta   90.00
_cell.angle_gamma   90.00
#
_symmetry.space_group_name_H-M   'P 1'
#
loop_
_entity.id
_entity.type
_entity.pdbx_description
1 polymer ?
#
loop_
_entity_poly.entity_id
_entity_poly.type
_entity_poly.pdbx_seq_one_letter_code
_entity_poly.pdbx_strand_id
1 'polypeptide(L)'
;MWIVLLLALIQRGLSLAYFISIGEYTLAEALPLHICRLVCLFIILQFFLQKDWLDQIIFFWGLFAYASFVYPVEISPLTHVMGITFVLLHSLNILFPLVRYFTVGFVPSFRGSLLAVVLFAIYLPLVAVFNELTDGNYFYLVERPFFHNMASLPYFY
;
A
#
# COMPACT_ATOMS: atom_id res chain seq x y z
N MET A 1 12.56 14.73 -5.41
CA MET A 1 11.19 14.46 -5.89
C MET A 1 11.14 13.64 -7.16
N TRP A 2 11.86 14.02 -8.23
CA TRP A 2 11.93 13.20 -9.46
C TRP A 2 12.44 11.77 -9.25
N ILE A 3 13.47 11.59 -8.40
CA ILE A 3 13.99 10.25 -8.06
C ILE A 3 12.90 9.39 -7.41
N VAL A 4 12.15 9.94 -6.45
CA VAL A 4 11.06 9.23 -5.77
C VAL A 4 9.98 8.83 -6.77
N LEU A 5 9.57 9.74 -7.66
CA LEU A 5 8.61 9.44 -8.72
C LEU A 5 9.11 8.29 -9.61
N LEU A 6 10.36 8.37 -10.08
CA LEU A 6 10.95 7.36 -10.95
C LEU A 6 10.98 5.99 -10.25
N LEU A 7 11.41 5.95 -8.98
CA LEU A 7 11.42 4.72 -8.19
C LEU A 7 10.02 4.14 -7.98
N ALA A 8 9.01 4.98 -7.71
CA ALA A 8 7.63 4.54 -7.57
C ALA A 8 7.06 3.97 -8.88
N LEU A 9 7.33 4.63 -10.01
CA LEU A 9 6.94 4.15 -11.34
C LEU A 9 7.64 2.83 -11.69
N ILE A 10 8.95 2.72 -11.42
CA ILE A 10 9.71 1.48 -11.60
C ILE A 10 9.13 0.37 -10.73
N GLN A 11 8.82 0.65 -9.46
CA GLN A 11 8.23 -0.34 -8.55
C GLN A 11 6.90 -0.86 -9.10
N ARG A 12 6.00 0.03 -9.55
CA ARG A 12 4.71 -0.36 -10.13
C ARG A 12 4.88 -1.13 -11.45
N GLY A 13 5.77 -0.64 -12.31
CA GLY A 13 6.04 -1.24 -13.62
C GLY A 13 6.65 -2.63 -13.52
N LEU A 14 7.65 -2.82 -12.67
CA LEU A 14 8.30 -4.12 -12.45
C LEU A 14 7.34 -5.16 -11.89
N SER A 15 6.54 -4.79 -10.88
CA SER A 15 5.55 -5.70 -10.30
C SER A 15 4.50 -6.12 -11.34
N LEU A 16 3.99 -5.17 -12.13
CA LEU A 16 3.02 -5.46 -13.18
C LEU A 16 3.61 -6.34 -14.29
N ALA A 17 4.80 -5.98 -14.78
CA ALA A 17 5.49 -6.73 -15.83
C ALA A 17 5.80 -8.16 -15.38
N TYR A 18 6.17 -8.36 -14.11
CA TYR A 18 6.41 -9.67 -13.54
C TYR A 18 5.15 -10.55 -13.58
N PHE A 19 4.01 -10.07 -13.04
CA PHE A 19 2.75 -10.83 -13.07
C PHE A 19 2.29 -11.18 -14.49
N ILE A 20 2.45 -10.25 -15.44
CA ILE A 20 2.14 -10.52 -16.85
C ILE A 20 3.08 -11.60 -17.41
N SER A 21 4.37 -11.51 -17.12
CA SER A 21 5.38 -12.42 -17.70
C SER A 21 5.23 -13.88 -17.28
N ILE A 22 4.73 -14.13 -16.06
CA ILE A 22 4.49 -15.48 -15.54
C ILE A 22 3.06 -15.98 -15.78
N GLY A 23 2.20 -15.17 -16.40
CA GLY A 23 0.80 -15.53 -16.67
C GLY A 23 -0.11 -15.49 -15.44
N GLU A 24 0.31 -14.87 -14.34
CA GLU A 24 -0.43 -14.78 -13.06
C GLU A 24 -1.07 -13.39 -12.86
N TYR A 25 -1.32 -12.67 -13.95
CA TYR A 25 -2.08 -11.43 -13.89
C TYR A 25 -3.58 -11.74 -13.68
N THR A 26 -4.01 -11.75 -12.41
CA THR A 26 -5.42 -11.93 -12.03
C THR A 26 -5.95 -10.68 -11.34
N LEU A 27 -7.27 -10.48 -11.35
CA LEU A 27 -7.88 -9.39 -10.59
C LEU A 27 -7.75 -9.58 -9.06
N ALA A 28 -7.50 -10.81 -8.59
CA ALA A 28 -7.23 -11.14 -7.19
C ALA A 28 -5.88 -10.58 -6.70
N GLU A 29 -4.87 -10.55 -7.58
CA GLU A 29 -3.49 -10.20 -7.22
C GLU A 29 -3.00 -8.88 -7.82
N ALA A 30 -3.50 -8.49 -8.99
CA ALA A 30 -2.89 -7.43 -9.77
C ALA A 30 -3.36 -6.02 -9.39
N LEU A 31 -4.53 -5.88 -8.75
CA LEU A 31 -5.02 -4.56 -8.38
C LEU A 31 -4.13 -3.97 -7.27
N PRO A 32 -3.94 -2.65 -7.27
CA PRO A 32 -3.10 -1.98 -6.27
C PRO A 32 -3.84 -1.81 -4.94
N LEU A 33 -4.73 -2.74 -4.55
CA LEU A 33 -5.64 -2.58 -3.41
C LEU A 33 -5.03 -2.93 -2.06
N HIS A 34 -3.86 -3.59 -2.02
CA HIS A 34 -3.06 -3.61 -0.78
C HIS A 34 -2.65 -2.19 -0.41
N ILE A 35 -2.81 -1.83 0.87
CA ILE A 35 -2.63 -0.45 1.32
C ILE A 35 -1.26 0.14 0.95
N CYS A 36 -0.18 -0.64 1.05
CA CYS A 36 1.15 -0.17 0.68
C CYS A 36 1.26 0.14 -0.83
N ARG A 37 0.56 -0.61 -1.68
CA ARG A 37 0.50 -0.35 -3.13
C ARG A 37 -0.32 0.91 -3.43
N LEU A 38 -1.41 1.16 -2.71
CA LEU A 38 -2.16 2.43 -2.78
C LEU A 38 -1.30 3.62 -2.35
N VAL A 39 -0.54 3.50 -1.26
CA VAL A 39 0.37 4.55 -0.80
C VAL A 39 1.41 4.89 -1.87
N CYS A 40 1.95 3.89 -2.57
CA CYS A 40 2.85 4.12 -3.71
C CYS A 40 2.17 4.90 -4.87
N LEU A 41 0.89 4.61 -5.15
CA LEU A 41 0.12 5.41 -6.12
C LEU A 41 -0.10 6.84 -5.61
N PHE A 42 -0.39 7.02 -4.32
CA PHE A 42 -0.52 8.35 -3.72
C PHE A 42 0.80 9.12 -3.78
N ILE A 43 1.94 8.48 -3.61
CA ILE A 43 3.27 9.10 -3.81
C ILE A 43 3.42 9.61 -5.24
N ILE A 44 3.02 8.80 -6.24
CA ILE A 44 3.02 9.22 -7.66
C ILE A 44 2.08 10.42 -7.86
N LEU A 45 0.85 10.36 -7.33
CA LEU A 45 -0.11 11.46 -7.43
C LEU A 45 0.38 12.73 -6.72
N GLN A 46 1.03 12.60 -5.56
CA GLN A 46 1.51 13.71 -4.77
C GLN A 46 2.62 14.49 -5.48
N PHE A 47 3.40 13.83 -6.34
CA PHE A 47 4.34 14.51 -7.22
C PHE A 47 3.65 15.61 -8.05
N PHE A 48 2.44 15.35 -8.56
CA PHE A 48 1.68 16.30 -9.39
C PHE A 48 0.79 17.23 -8.56
N LEU A 49 0.12 16.71 -7.54
CA LEU A 49 -0.90 17.44 -6.79
C LEU A 49 -0.30 18.40 -5.74
N GLN A 50 0.82 18.02 -5.13
CA GLN A 50 1.52 18.80 -4.11
C GLN A 50 0.56 19.31 -3.02
N LYS A 51 -0.27 18.43 -2.44
CA LYS A 51 -1.27 18.79 -1.42
C LYS A 51 -0.91 18.24 -0.05
N ASP A 52 -1.02 19.09 0.97
CA ASP A 52 -0.68 18.71 2.36
C ASP A 52 -1.54 17.56 2.88
N TRP A 53 -2.83 17.54 2.53
CA TRP A 53 -3.74 16.47 2.96
C TRP A 53 -3.30 15.09 2.43
N LEU A 54 -2.68 15.04 1.25
CA LEU A 54 -2.20 13.80 0.66
C LEU A 54 -0.91 13.32 1.34
N ASP A 55 -0.02 14.23 1.76
CA ASP A 55 1.13 13.88 2.59
C ASP A 55 0.70 13.28 3.94
N GLN A 56 -0.39 13.79 4.54
CA GLN A 56 -0.95 13.21 5.78
C GLN A 56 -1.40 11.76 5.55
N ILE A 57 -2.14 11.50 4.48
CA ILE A 57 -2.61 10.14 4.16
C ILE A 57 -1.44 9.20 3.89
N ILE A 58 -0.48 9.63 3.06
CA ILE A 58 0.72 8.84 2.75
C ILE A 58 1.49 8.49 4.02
N PHE A 59 1.65 9.44 4.94
CA PHE A 59 2.28 9.19 6.22
C PHE A 59 1.52 8.15 7.05
N PHE A 60 0.24 8.38 7.34
CA PHE A 60 -0.52 7.52 8.25
C PHE A 60 -0.79 6.12 7.69
N TRP A 61 -1.10 6.01 6.40
CA TRP A 61 -1.26 4.70 5.75
C TRP A 61 0.09 4.03 5.48
N GLY A 62 1.16 4.82 5.30
CA GLY A 62 2.52 4.34 5.17
C GLY A 62 3.03 3.65 6.44
N LEU A 63 2.43 3.91 7.62
CA LEU A 63 2.81 3.25 8.87
C LEU A 63 2.66 1.72 8.81
N PHE A 64 1.74 1.20 8.00
CA PHE A 64 1.61 -0.25 7.78
C PHE A 64 2.86 -0.87 7.13
N ALA A 65 3.69 -0.07 6.45
CA ALA A 65 4.94 -0.56 5.87
C ALA A 65 6.01 -0.90 6.92
N TYR A 66 5.91 -0.39 8.15
CA TYR A 66 6.79 -0.85 9.22
C TYR A 66 6.42 -2.26 9.67
N ALA A 67 5.12 -2.56 9.74
CA ALA A 67 4.64 -3.88 10.15
C ALA A 67 5.12 -4.99 9.21
N SER A 68 5.24 -4.71 7.91
CA SER A 68 5.73 -5.69 6.92
C SER A 68 7.21 -6.04 7.07
N PHE A 69 8.03 -5.17 7.68
CA PHE A 69 9.43 -5.48 7.98
C PHE A 69 9.59 -6.19 9.34
N VAL A 70 8.70 -5.91 10.30
CA VAL A 70 8.70 -6.57 11.61
C VAL A 70 8.17 -8.00 11.50
N TYR A 71 7.12 -8.20 10.70
CA TYR A 71 6.48 -9.49 10.49
C TYR A 71 6.25 -9.75 8.99
N PRO A 72 7.29 -10.19 8.28
CA PRO A 72 7.19 -10.47 6.86
C PRO A 72 6.35 -11.73 6.59
N VAL A 73 5.16 -11.57 6.01
CA VAL A 73 4.30 -12.67 5.55
C VAL A 73 4.46 -12.80 4.04
N GLU A 74 4.68 -14.03 3.55
CA GLU A 74 4.70 -14.36 2.11
C GLU A 74 5.70 -13.56 1.26
N ILE A 75 6.86 -13.23 1.84
CA ILE A 75 7.87 -12.44 1.14
C ILE A 75 8.82 -13.34 0.37
N SER A 76 8.97 -13.07 -0.94
CA SER A 76 10.01 -13.70 -1.76
C SER A 76 11.42 -13.22 -1.38
N PRO A 77 12.47 -14.05 -1.55
CA PRO A 77 13.85 -13.63 -1.26
C PRO A 77 14.29 -12.44 -2.13
N LEU A 78 15.32 -11.71 -1.71
CA LEU A 78 15.88 -10.56 -2.47
C LEU A 78 16.51 -10.95 -3.81
N THR A 79 16.77 -12.24 -4.03
CA THR A 79 17.17 -12.78 -5.33
C THR A 79 16.01 -12.90 -6.31
N HIS A 80 14.78 -12.72 -5.84
CA HIS A 80 13.55 -12.78 -6.62
C HIS A 80 12.98 -11.38 -6.88
N VAL A 81 12.42 -11.15 -8.07
CA VAL A 81 11.87 -9.84 -8.47
C VAL A 81 10.83 -9.33 -7.48
N MET A 82 9.96 -10.20 -6.97
CA MET A 82 8.95 -9.82 -5.98
C MET A 82 9.54 -9.44 -4.62
N GLY A 83 10.69 -9.99 -4.23
CA GLY A 83 11.39 -9.59 -3.01
C GLY A 83 12.00 -8.19 -3.17
N ILE A 84 12.58 -7.89 -4.33
CA ILE A 84 13.13 -6.56 -4.65
C ILE A 84 12.01 -5.51 -4.70
N THR A 85 10.90 -5.82 -5.40
CA THR A 85 9.76 -4.88 -5.49
C THR A 85 9.06 -4.70 -4.15
N PHE A 86 9.05 -5.73 -3.28
CA PHE A 86 8.60 -5.62 -1.90
C PHE A 86 9.44 -4.59 -1.13
N VAL A 87 10.78 -4.74 -1.11
CA VAL A 87 11.63 -3.82 -0.35
C VAL A 87 11.50 -2.40 -0.88
N LEU A 88 11.55 -2.22 -2.21
CA LEU A 88 11.41 -0.92 -2.84
C LEU A 88 10.09 -0.24 -2.48
N LEU A 89 8.97 -0.98 -2.51
CA LEU A 89 7.65 -0.46 -2.16
C LEU A 89 7.60 0.06 -0.73
N HIS A 90 8.04 -0.76 0.23
CA HIS A 90 7.92 -0.43 1.64
C HIS A 90 8.93 0.65 2.05
N SER A 91 10.14 0.65 1.46
CA SER A 91 11.09 1.74 1.63
C SER A 91 10.55 3.06 1.09
N LEU A 92 9.87 3.08 -0.06
CA LEU A 92 9.22 4.30 -0.58
C LEU A 92 8.17 4.85 0.41
N ASN A 93 7.31 3.98 0.94
CA ASN A 93 6.25 4.38 1.88
C ASN A 93 6.82 4.97 3.18
N ILE A 94 7.93 4.42 3.68
CA ILE A 94 8.60 4.87 4.91
C ILE A 94 9.40 6.16 4.67
N LEU A 95 10.16 6.22 3.57
CA LEU A 95 11.09 7.32 3.33
C LEU A 95 10.44 8.54 2.71
N PHE A 96 9.31 8.40 2.00
CA PHE A 96 8.67 9.53 1.34
C PHE A 96 8.26 10.65 2.31
N PRO A 97 7.60 10.38 3.45
CA PRO A 97 7.29 11.43 4.42
C PRO A 97 8.52 12.14 4.98
N LEU A 98 9.64 11.42 5.16
CA LEU A 98 10.91 12.03 5.58
C LEU A 98 11.46 12.97 4.50
N VAL A 99 11.42 12.54 3.25
CA VAL A 99 11.79 13.39 2.11
C VAL A 99 10.91 14.66 2.10
N ARG A 100 9.59 14.53 2.31
CA ARG A 100 8.67 15.67 2.38
C ARG A 100 8.97 16.59 3.56
N TYR A 101 9.28 16.05 4.73
CA TYR A 101 9.72 16.84 5.89
C TYR A 101 10.93 17.71 5.54
N PHE A 102 11.97 17.13 4.94
CA PHE A 102 13.18 17.89 4.61
C PHE A 102 13.03 18.86 3.43
N THR A 103 12.14 18.58 2.47
CA THR A 103 12.00 19.44 1.28
C THR A 103 10.95 20.54 1.41
N VAL A 104 9.87 20.28 2.15
CA VAL A 104 8.73 21.22 2.24
C VAL A 104 8.24 21.43 3.68
N GLY A 105 8.92 20.87 4.69
CA GLY A 105 8.55 21.05 6.09
C GLY A 105 7.28 20.30 6.50
N PHE A 106 6.92 19.21 5.82
CA PHE A 106 5.75 18.40 6.18
C PHE A 106 5.86 17.85 7.61
N VAL A 107 4.82 18.06 8.43
CA VAL A 107 4.70 17.46 9.77
C VAL A 107 3.33 16.78 9.89
N PRO A 108 3.26 15.52 10.38
CA PRO A 108 1.98 14.86 10.60
C PRO A 108 1.17 15.59 11.68
N SER A 109 -0.13 15.72 11.44
CA SER A 109 -1.03 16.46 12.33
C SER A 109 -2.18 15.57 12.82
N PHE A 110 -2.75 15.94 13.96
CA PHE A 110 -3.92 15.25 14.50
C PHE A 110 -5.14 15.33 13.54
N ARG A 111 -5.33 16.46 12.85
CA ARG A 111 -6.39 16.57 11.84
C ARG A 111 -6.13 15.64 10.65
N GLY A 112 -4.87 15.50 10.26
CA GLY A 112 -4.44 14.55 9.24
C GLY A 112 -4.69 13.09 9.64
N SER A 113 -4.49 12.74 10.92
CA SER A 113 -4.77 11.38 11.39
C SER A 113 -6.27 11.08 11.34
N LEU A 114 -7.12 12.03 11.73
CA LEU A 114 -8.57 11.87 11.62
C LEU A 114 -9.01 11.67 10.17
N LEU A 115 -8.47 12.47 9.23
CA LEU A 115 -8.73 12.29 7.80
C LEU A 115 -8.30 10.90 7.33
N ALA A 116 -7.10 10.46 7.70
CA ALA A 116 -6.57 9.16 7.32
C ALA A 116 -7.43 8.01 7.88
N VAL A 117 -7.93 8.13 9.11
CA VAL A 117 -8.85 7.16 9.73
C VAL A 117 -10.19 7.12 9.00
N VAL A 118 -10.78 8.28 8.68
CA VAL A 118 -12.05 8.36 7.93
C VAL A 118 -11.90 7.69 6.57
N LEU A 119 -10.84 8.01 5.83
CA LEU A 119 -10.59 7.38 4.54
C LEU A 119 -10.28 5.90 4.66
N PHE A 120 -9.60 5.47 5.74
CA PHE A 120 -9.33 4.06 5.99
C PHE A 120 -10.63 3.28 6.28
N ALA A 121 -11.57 3.89 7.01
CA ALA A 121 -12.89 3.32 7.26
C ALA A 121 -13.73 3.18 5.98
N ILE A 122 -13.49 4.00 4.95
CA ILE A 122 -14.09 3.87 3.61
C ILE A 122 -13.33 2.82 2.78
N TYR A 123 -12.01 2.80 2.86
CA TYR A 123 -11.15 1.86 2.15
C TYR A 123 -11.45 0.40 2.50
N LEU A 124 -11.61 0.07 3.80
CA LEU A 124 -11.86 -1.30 4.24
C LEU A 124 -13.09 -1.97 3.60
N PRO A 125 -14.30 -1.39 3.64
CA PRO A 125 -15.47 -2.00 2.99
C PRO A 125 -15.32 -2.07 1.47
N LEU A 126 -14.67 -1.08 0.84
CA LEU A 126 -14.40 -1.14 -0.61
C LEU A 126 -13.52 -2.35 -0.95
N VAL A 127 -12.43 -2.54 -0.21
CA VAL A 127 -11.53 -3.68 -0.41
C VAL A 127 -12.23 -5.01 -0.18
N ALA A 128 -13.08 -5.09 0.83
CA ALA A 128 -13.83 -6.31 1.10
C ALA A 128 -14.79 -6.68 -0.04
N VAL A 129 -15.50 -5.70 -0.61
CA VAL A 129 -16.31 -5.91 -1.82
C VAL A 129 -15.46 -6.39 -2.99
N PHE A 130 -14.28 -5.78 -3.20
CA PHE A 130 -13.38 -6.24 -4.26
C PHE A 130 -12.87 -7.67 -4.02
N ASN A 131 -12.52 -8.04 -2.80
CA ASN A 131 -12.11 -9.40 -2.46
C ASN A 131 -13.20 -10.42 -2.84
N GLU A 132 -14.46 -10.14 -2.53
CA GLU A 132 -15.59 -11.00 -2.91
C GLU A 132 -15.77 -11.09 -4.44
N LEU A 133 -15.65 -9.95 -5.15
CA LEU A 133 -15.82 -9.90 -6.61
C LEU A 133 -14.68 -10.56 -7.39
N THR A 134 -13.47 -10.58 -6.83
CA THR A 134 -12.26 -11.04 -7.53
C THR A 134 -11.67 -12.32 -6.98
N ASP A 135 -12.28 -12.92 -5.94
CA ASP A 135 -11.69 -14.01 -5.14
C ASP A 135 -10.29 -13.64 -4.62
N GLY A 136 -10.16 -12.41 -4.13
CA GLY A 136 -8.90 -11.82 -3.69
C GLY A 136 -8.75 -11.78 -2.17
N ASN A 137 -7.53 -11.50 -1.70
CA ASN A 137 -7.24 -11.33 -0.27
C ASN A 137 -6.48 -10.02 0.02
N TYR A 138 -6.93 -8.93 -0.61
CA TYR A 138 -6.40 -7.59 -0.35
C TYR A 138 -6.57 -7.21 1.13
N PHE A 139 -5.50 -6.64 1.69
CA PHE A 139 -5.38 -6.29 3.11
C PHE A 139 -5.61 -7.48 4.08
N TYR A 140 -5.54 -8.72 3.59
CA TYR A 140 -5.68 -9.94 4.37
C TYR A 140 -7.00 -10.04 5.16
N LEU A 141 -8.11 -9.61 4.55
CA LEU A 141 -9.43 -9.64 5.19
C LEU A 141 -10.08 -11.04 5.16
N VAL A 142 -9.74 -11.86 4.16
CA VAL A 142 -10.29 -13.20 3.94
C VAL A 142 -9.40 -14.23 4.63
N GLU A 143 -8.18 -14.43 4.13
CA GLU A 143 -7.16 -15.27 4.78
C GLU A 143 -6.29 -14.38 5.66
N ARG A 144 -6.65 -14.31 6.94
CA ARG A 144 -5.97 -13.45 7.92
C ARG A 144 -4.66 -14.13 8.36
N PRO A 145 -3.54 -13.42 8.47
CA PRO A 145 -2.30 -13.98 9.03
C PRO A 145 -2.35 -14.16 10.56
N PHE A 146 -3.35 -13.57 11.22
CA PHE A 146 -3.59 -13.64 12.65
C PHE A 146 -5.09 -13.64 12.95
N PHE A 147 -5.48 -14.02 14.16
CA PHE A 147 -6.89 -14.06 14.59
C PHE A 147 -7.79 -14.88 13.65
N HIS A 148 -7.31 -16.04 13.18
CA HIS A 148 -8.05 -16.95 12.27
C HIS A 148 -9.44 -17.35 12.81
N ASN A 149 -9.59 -17.39 14.15
CA ASN A 149 -10.84 -17.78 14.82
C ASN A 149 -11.80 -16.61 15.07
N MET A 150 -11.41 -15.38 14.74
CA MET A 150 -12.31 -14.23 14.89
C MET A 150 -13.38 -14.33 13.80
N ALA A 151 -14.65 -14.11 14.18
CA ALA A 151 -15.76 -14.15 13.25
C ALA A 151 -15.49 -13.31 11.99
N SER A 152 -16.03 -13.75 10.85
CA SER A 152 -16.12 -12.91 9.68
C SER A 152 -16.88 -11.63 10.03
N LEU A 153 -16.49 -10.50 9.44
CA LEU A 153 -17.19 -9.25 9.68
C LEU A 153 -18.65 -9.44 9.21
N PRO A 154 -19.66 -9.13 10.04
CA PRO A 154 -21.06 -9.49 9.80
C PRO A 154 -21.73 -8.75 8.64
N TYR A 155 -20.97 -7.96 7.87
CA TYR A 155 -21.46 -7.11 6.78
C TYR A 155 -21.32 -7.75 5.39
N PHE A 156 -20.94 -9.04 5.31
CA PHE A 156 -20.71 -9.77 4.05
C PHE A 156 -21.46 -11.10 4.05
N TYR A 157 -22.81 -11.05 4.05
CA TYR A 157 -23.72 -12.18 3.85
C TYR A 157 -24.66 -11.87 2.68
#